data_AF-A0A817PGY2-F1
#
_entry.id   AF-A0A817PGY2-F1
#
_cell.length_a   1.000
_cell.length_b   1.000
_cell.length_c   1.000
_cell.angle_alpha   90.00
_cell.angle_beta   90.00
_cell.angle_gamma   90.00
#
_symmetry.space_group_name_H-M   'P 1'
#
loop_
_entity.id
_entity.type
_entity.pdbx_description
1 polymer ?
#
loop_
_entity_poly.entity_id
_entity_poly.type
_entity_poly.pdbx_seq_one_letter_code
_entity_poly.pdbx_strand_id
1 'polypeptide(L)'
;MYGNCLEFTFDTEGERSNNQLALIQIQTIPQQLPCFVVLLELLHLPSYDTLIFVKIKQLFQLIFQSKSKLYSWGPLRRELYPVVNYELWEWPIASQIFDIQLDFSEWLKWALFHCKVCSSSLLQHNVINDVRSNTNISSSSTCTCHEANPYRSGEKWKLQDALIYTCQWFIDKSMTSSYWAKGLDPHHSSLSTTTREKMLRYAIYDCFTTTYLARPVLRSWTFQKVKKFISEDNDDDVTITQCRTIPVTNVLYAQISDDKICISQMFSPVTKTQPELEDVSDDEQQQQHQLSVAQHSPHARRLDERRR
;
A
#
# COMPACT_ATOMS: atom_id res chain seq x y z
N MET A 1 19.33 8.39 -14.23
CA MET A 1 18.87 7.03 -14.55
C MET A 1 18.14 6.50 -13.33
N TYR A 2 16.80 6.50 -13.32
CA TYR A 2 16.06 5.79 -12.28
C TYR A 2 16.24 4.30 -12.55
N GLY A 3 16.96 3.60 -11.68
CA GLY A 3 17.17 2.16 -11.82
C GLY A 3 15.83 1.41 -11.87
N ASN A 4 15.77 0.31 -12.62
CA ASN A 4 14.60 -0.56 -12.66
C ASN A 4 14.30 -1.05 -11.23
N CYS A 5 13.27 -0.49 -10.59
CA CYS A 5 12.78 -1.00 -9.31
C CYS A 5 12.13 -2.37 -9.56
N LEU A 6 12.61 -3.40 -8.87
CA LEU A 6 12.16 -4.79 -9.04
C LEU A 6 11.57 -5.35 -7.74
N GLU A 7 11.44 -4.54 -6.71
CA GLU A 7 10.95 -4.97 -5.40
C GLU A 7 9.77 -4.09 -5.02
N PHE A 8 8.66 -4.72 -4.64
CA PHE A 8 7.40 -4.05 -4.34
C PHE A 8 6.75 -4.68 -3.13
N THR A 9 6.11 -3.85 -2.31
CA THR A 9 5.21 -4.33 -1.26
C THR A 9 3.78 -4.02 -1.66
N PHE A 10 2.90 -4.99 -1.42
CA PHE A 10 1.48 -4.91 -1.69
C PHE A 10 0.69 -5.00 -0.39
N ASP A 11 -0.38 -4.22 -0.36
CA ASP A 11 -1.44 -4.35 0.62
C ASP A 11 -2.77 -4.00 -0.06
N THR A 12 -3.88 -4.38 0.54
CA THR A 12 -5.21 -4.15 -0.04
C THR A 12 -6.24 -3.77 1.01
N GLU A 13 -7.19 -2.92 0.64
CA GLU A 13 -8.33 -2.57 1.51
C GLU A 13 -9.66 -2.89 0.83
N GLY A 14 -10.51 -3.58 1.59
CA GLY A 14 -11.88 -3.91 1.19
C GLY A 14 -12.88 -2.89 1.71
N GLU A 15 -13.96 -2.70 0.97
CA GLU A 15 -15.15 -2.00 1.44
C GLU A 15 -15.99 -2.94 2.30
N ARG A 16 -16.19 -2.59 3.58
CA ARG A 16 -16.87 -3.47 4.54
C ARG A 16 -18.34 -3.71 4.19
N SER A 17 -19.00 -2.74 3.58
CA SER A 17 -20.44 -2.81 3.29
C SER A 17 -20.80 -3.87 2.25
N ASN A 18 -19.90 -4.15 1.29
CA ASN A 18 -20.14 -5.08 0.19
C ASN A 18 -19.03 -6.14 0.04
N ASN A 19 -18.00 -6.10 0.89
CA ASN A 19 -16.84 -6.99 0.87
C ASN A 19 -16.10 -7.00 -0.49
N GLN A 20 -16.16 -5.89 -1.24
CA GLN A 20 -15.42 -5.73 -2.49
C GLN A 20 -14.05 -5.11 -2.21
N LEU A 21 -13.04 -5.50 -3.00
CA LEU A 21 -11.76 -4.82 -2.97
C LEU A 21 -11.94 -3.38 -3.48
N ALA A 22 -11.50 -2.40 -2.69
CA ALA A 22 -11.69 -0.99 -2.98
C ALA A 22 -10.37 -0.27 -3.26
N LEU A 23 -9.28 -0.69 -2.61
CA LEU A 23 -7.95 -0.10 -2.75
C LEU A 23 -6.89 -1.17 -2.94
N ILE A 24 -5.91 -0.87 -3.80
CA ILE A 24 -4.62 -1.56 -3.84
C ILE A 24 -3.54 -0.55 -3.47
N GLN A 25 -2.70 -0.89 -2.49
CA GLN A 25 -1.53 -0.12 -2.09
C GLN A 25 -0.28 -0.80 -2.61
N ILE A 26 0.58 -0.04 -3.30
CA ILE A 26 1.83 -0.55 -3.86
C ILE A 26 2.96 0.37 -3.46
N GLN A 27 3.88 -0.12 -2.64
CA GLN A 27 5.11 0.57 -2.32
C GLN A 27 6.25 0.06 -3.20
N THR A 28 7.03 0.96 -3.78
CA THR A 28 8.31 0.61 -4.44
C THR A 28 9.43 0.46 -3.40
N ILE A 29 10.32 -0.51 -3.59
CA ILE A 29 11.51 -0.69 -2.74
C ILE A 29 12.75 -0.51 -3.63
N PRO A 30 13.13 0.74 -3.91
CA PRO A 30 14.28 0.99 -4.76
C PRO A 30 15.59 0.77 -4.00
N GLN A 31 16.69 0.58 -4.74
CA GLN A 31 18.04 0.52 -4.15
C GLN A 31 18.49 1.88 -3.62
N GLN A 32 17.95 2.96 -4.17
CA GLN A 32 18.24 4.35 -3.84
C GLN A 32 16.93 5.12 -3.81
N LEU A 33 16.78 6.07 -2.90
CA LEU A 33 15.62 6.94 -2.84
C LEU A 33 15.46 7.76 -4.14
N PRO A 34 14.22 8.20 -4.47
CA PRO A 34 13.01 8.13 -3.64
C PRO A 34 12.22 6.81 -3.72
N CYS A 35 11.56 6.48 -2.61
CA CYS A 35 10.50 5.48 -2.52
C CYS A 35 9.15 6.11 -2.92
N PHE A 36 8.28 5.34 -3.57
CA PHE A 36 6.94 5.76 -3.98
C PHE A 36 5.89 4.82 -3.42
N VAL A 37 4.74 5.38 -3.03
CA VAL A 37 3.51 4.62 -2.77
C VAL A 37 2.47 5.01 -3.80
N VAL A 38 1.96 4.00 -4.51
CA VAL A 38 0.85 4.11 -5.46
C VAL A 38 -0.40 3.56 -4.78
N LEU A 39 -1.47 4.35 -4.79
CA LEU A 39 -2.78 3.97 -4.29
C LEU A 39 -3.75 3.91 -5.46
N LEU A 40 -4.30 2.72 -5.72
CA LEU A 40 -5.23 2.49 -6.82
C LEU A 40 -6.65 2.24 -6.30
N GLU A 41 -7.53 3.19 -6.57
CA GLU A 41 -8.93 3.15 -6.17
C GLU A 41 -9.78 2.41 -7.23
N LEU A 42 -10.15 1.17 -6.94
CA LEU A 42 -10.73 0.25 -7.93
C LEU A 42 -12.13 0.67 -8.41
N LEU A 43 -12.90 1.32 -7.55
CA LEU A 43 -14.23 1.84 -7.90
C LEU A 43 -14.18 3.15 -8.71
N HIS A 44 -13.01 3.78 -8.77
CA HIS A 44 -12.79 5.06 -9.43
C HIS A 44 -11.79 4.92 -10.60
N LEU A 45 -11.61 3.70 -11.11
CA LEU A 45 -10.78 3.46 -12.28
C LEU A 45 -11.35 4.20 -13.52
N PRO A 46 -10.49 4.79 -14.35
CA PRO A 46 -10.93 5.41 -15.58
C PRO A 46 -11.43 4.36 -16.59
N SER A 47 -12.21 4.80 -17.58
CA SER A 47 -12.72 3.92 -18.64
C SER A 47 -11.59 3.24 -19.41
N TYR A 48 -11.85 2.01 -19.88
CA TYR A 48 -10.87 1.11 -20.53
C TYR A 48 -10.22 1.71 -21.79
N ASP A 49 -10.92 2.60 -22.48
CA ASP A 49 -10.49 3.30 -23.70
C ASP A 49 -9.62 4.53 -23.43
N THR A 50 -9.47 4.93 -22.17
CA THR A 50 -8.68 6.11 -21.81
C THR A 50 -7.18 5.82 -21.80
N LEU A 51 -6.38 6.82 -22.19
CA LEU A 51 -4.93 6.76 -22.09
C LEU A 51 -4.46 6.48 -20.65
N ILE A 52 -5.16 7.01 -19.65
CA ILE A 52 -4.82 6.82 -18.23
C ILE A 52 -4.97 5.33 -17.86
N PHE A 53 -6.06 4.67 -18.25
CA PHE A 53 -6.25 3.25 -18.01
C PHE A 53 -5.13 2.41 -18.66
N VAL A 54 -4.76 2.73 -19.90
CA VAL A 54 -3.64 2.07 -20.60
C VAL A 54 -2.32 2.24 -19.82
N LYS A 55 -2.08 3.42 -19.22
CA LYS A 55 -0.89 3.66 -18.39
C LYS A 55 -0.91 2.89 -17.08
N ILE A 56 -2.07 2.77 -16.43
CA ILE A 56 -2.23 1.93 -15.24
C ILE A 56 -1.93 0.46 -15.59
N LYS A 57 -2.47 -0.05 -16.69
CA LYS A 57 -2.19 -1.41 -17.17
C LYS A 57 -0.70 -1.63 -17.46
N GLN A 58 -0.03 -0.66 -18.10
CA GLN A 58 1.42 -0.70 -18.33
C GLN A 58 2.21 -0.73 -17.02
N LEU A 59 1.79 0.04 -16.01
CA LEU A 59 2.41 0.00 -14.68
C LEU A 59 2.31 -1.39 -14.05
N PHE A 60 1.13 -2.03 -14.07
CA PHE A 60 0.96 -3.39 -13.55
C PHE A 60 1.78 -4.42 -14.34
N GLN A 61 1.89 -4.29 -15.66
CA GLN A 61 2.77 -5.15 -16.47
C GLN A 61 4.24 -5.05 -16.05
N LEU A 62 4.71 -3.84 -15.70
CA LEU A 62 6.07 -3.63 -15.20
C LEU A 62 6.28 -4.20 -13.79
N ILE A 63 5.27 -4.07 -12.91
CA ILE A 63 5.34 -4.60 -11.55
C ILE A 63 5.28 -6.14 -11.58
N PHE A 64 4.47 -6.72 -12.46
CA PHE A 64 4.19 -8.16 -12.54
C PHE A 64 5.11 -8.97 -13.47
N GLN A 65 6.24 -8.40 -13.87
CA GLN A 65 7.26 -9.12 -14.65
C GLN A 65 8.01 -10.17 -13.82
N SER A 66 8.55 -11.19 -14.49
CA SER A 66 9.22 -12.35 -13.86
C SER A 66 10.41 -12.04 -12.96
N LYS A 67 11.05 -10.87 -13.13
CA LYS A 67 12.18 -10.41 -12.31
C LYS A 67 11.74 -9.70 -11.03
N SER A 68 10.48 -9.31 -10.93
CA SER A 68 9.97 -8.59 -9.77
C SER A 68 9.74 -9.52 -8.59
N LYS A 69 9.95 -8.97 -7.40
CA LYS A 69 9.64 -9.58 -6.11
C LYS A 69 8.52 -8.77 -5.45
N LEU A 70 7.44 -9.46 -5.09
CA LEU A 70 6.26 -8.88 -4.48
C LEU A 70 6.15 -9.41 -3.06
N TYR A 71 6.14 -8.51 -2.08
CA TYR A 71 6.00 -8.82 -0.67
C TYR A 71 4.59 -8.45 -0.21
N SER A 72 3.95 -9.30 0.58
CA SER A 72 2.66 -9.04 1.20
C SER A 72 2.59 -9.64 2.59
N TRP A 73 1.75 -9.09 3.45
CA TRP A 73 1.44 -9.72 4.73
C TRP A 73 0.23 -10.65 4.58
N GLY A 74 0.48 -11.88 4.15
CA GLY A 74 -0.56 -12.84 3.81
C GLY A 74 -0.55 -13.20 2.32
N PRO A 75 -1.50 -14.03 1.87
CA PRO A 75 -1.48 -14.61 0.54
C PRO A 75 -1.97 -13.62 -0.53
N LEU A 76 -1.06 -12.84 -1.14
CA LEU A 76 -1.36 -11.81 -2.15
C LEU A 76 -2.28 -12.31 -3.27
N ARG A 77 -2.09 -13.56 -3.72
CA ARG A 77 -2.94 -14.15 -4.78
C ARG A 77 -4.41 -14.17 -4.41
N ARG A 78 -4.73 -14.43 -3.15
CA ARG A 78 -6.11 -14.45 -2.64
C ARG A 78 -6.68 -13.04 -2.56
N GLU A 79 -5.87 -12.06 -2.16
CA GLU A 79 -6.29 -10.66 -2.06
C GLU A 79 -6.53 -10.02 -3.43
N LEU A 80 -5.73 -10.36 -4.44
CA LEU A 80 -5.85 -9.83 -5.80
C LEU A 80 -6.81 -10.62 -6.69
N TYR A 81 -7.29 -11.79 -6.26
CA TYR A 81 -8.23 -12.59 -7.05
C TYR A 81 -9.55 -11.87 -7.39
N PRO A 82 -10.19 -11.10 -6.48
CA PRO A 82 -11.46 -10.42 -6.78
C PRO A 82 -11.39 -9.39 -7.92
N VAL A 83 -10.19 -8.96 -8.32
CA VAL A 83 -9.99 -7.87 -9.27
C VAL A 83 -9.46 -8.30 -10.63
N VAL A 84 -9.47 -9.61 -10.93
CA VAL A 84 -9.12 -10.13 -12.27
C VAL A 84 -9.96 -9.46 -13.37
N ASN A 85 -11.21 -9.15 -13.08
CA ASN A 85 -12.16 -8.59 -14.05
C ASN A 85 -11.84 -7.14 -14.47
N TYR A 86 -10.91 -6.46 -13.80
CA TYR A 86 -10.49 -5.12 -14.17
C TYR A 86 -9.44 -5.12 -15.29
N GLU A 87 -9.00 -6.28 -15.79
CA GLU A 87 -8.05 -6.42 -16.90
C GLU A 87 -6.71 -5.65 -16.73
N LEU A 88 -6.34 -5.36 -15.48
CA LEU A 88 -5.11 -4.66 -15.13
C LEU A 88 -3.87 -5.55 -15.33
N TRP A 89 -4.03 -6.87 -15.22
CA TRP A 89 -3.01 -7.88 -15.46
C TRP A 89 -3.62 -9.23 -15.83
N GLU A 90 -2.76 -10.19 -16.17
CA GLU A 90 -3.14 -11.56 -16.50
C GLU A 90 -2.67 -12.55 -15.42
N TRP A 91 -3.43 -13.62 -15.21
CA TRP A 91 -3.02 -14.74 -14.37
C TRP A 91 -2.45 -15.88 -15.23
N PRO A 92 -1.38 -16.57 -14.77
CA PRO A 92 -0.68 -16.37 -13.51
C PRO A 92 0.25 -15.13 -13.52
N ILE A 93 0.33 -14.42 -12.38
CA ILE A 93 1.35 -13.37 -12.18
C ILE A 93 2.75 -14.02 -12.28
N ALA A 94 3.61 -13.47 -13.14
CA ALA A 94 4.93 -14.01 -13.40
C ALA A 94 5.96 -13.69 -12.30
N SER A 95 5.73 -12.65 -11.50
CA SER A 95 6.60 -12.25 -10.39
C SER A 95 6.74 -13.31 -9.30
N GLN A 96 7.84 -13.22 -8.57
CA GLN A 96 8.02 -13.97 -7.32
C GLN A 96 7.18 -13.31 -6.23
N ILE A 97 6.32 -14.09 -5.57
CA ILE A 97 5.43 -13.62 -4.50
C ILE A 97 5.89 -14.23 -3.19
N PHE A 98 6.12 -13.38 -2.19
CA PHE A 98 6.55 -13.74 -0.84
C PHE A 98 5.46 -13.37 0.16
N ASP A 99 4.93 -14.39 0.84
CA ASP A 99 4.01 -14.22 1.97
C ASP A 99 4.82 -14.06 3.26
N ILE A 100 5.08 -12.80 3.64
CA ILE A 100 5.93 -12.47 4.80
C ILE A 100 5.33 -13.01 6.10
N GLN A 101 4.00 -13.18 6.18
CA GLN A 101 3.34 -13.71 7.37
C GLN A 101 3.79 -15.16 7.66
N LEU A 102 4.00 -15.97 6.62
CA LEU A 102 4.47 -17.35 6.77
C LEU A 102 5.93 -17.39 7.24
N ASP A 103 6.78 -16.59 6.61
CA ASP A 103 8.22 -16.54 6.90
C ASP A 103 8.52 -15.90 8.26
N PHE A 104 7.65 -15.00 8.75
CA PHE A 104 7.81 -14.30 10.01
C PHE A 104 7.93 -15.24 11.21
N SER A 105 7.13 -16.29 11.27
CA SER A 105 7.12 -17.21 12.42
C SER A 105 8.44 -17.98 12.54
N GLU A 106 9.02 -18.38 11.41
CA GLU A 106 10.31 -19.06 11.37
C GLU A 106 11.46 -18.10 11.66
N TRP A 107 11.41 -16.89 11.08
CA TRP A 107 12.36 -15.83 11.42
C TRP A 107 12.33 -15.51 12.92
N LEU A 108 11.15 -15.41 13.54
CA LEU A 108 11.01 -15.09 14.95
C LEU A 108 11.68 -16.14 15.84
N LYS A 109 11.45 -17.44 15.58
CA LYS A 109 12.12 -18.54 16.29
C LYS A 109 13.64 -18.43 16.15
N TRP A 110 14.11 -18.20 14.93
CA TRP A 110 15.53 -18.01 14.64
C TRP A 110 16.10 -16.80 15.39
N ALA A 111 15.41 -15.65 15.38
CA ALA A 111 15.86 -14.42 15.99
C ALA A 111 15.94 -14.53 17.52
N LEU A 112 14.97 -15.23 18.14
CA LEU A 112 14.98 -15.51 19.57
C LEU A 112 16.15 -16.40 19.98
N PHE A 113 16.45 -17.44 19.19
CA PHE A 113 17.62 -18.31 19.42
C PHE A 113 18.95 -17.53 19.36
N HIS A 114 19.01 -16.52 18.49
CA HIS A 114 20.18 -15.65 18.32
C HIS A 114 20.15 -14.39 19.20
N CYS A 115 19.25 -14.26 20.20
CA CYS A 115 19.35 -13.16 21.17
C CYS A 115 20.62 -13.34 22.00
N LYS A 116 21.64 -12.51 21.75
CA LYS A 116 22.94 -12.52 22.46
C LYS A 116 22.82 -12.55 24.00
N VAL A 117 21.80 -11.87 24.55
CA VAL A 117 21.51 -11.85 25.99
C VAL A 117 21.14 -13.25 26.50
N CYS A 118 20.33 -13.98 25.73
CA CYS A 118 19.86 -15.32 26.08
C CYS A 118 20.84 -16.44 25.68
N SER A 119 21.61 -16.26 24.59
CA SER A 119 22.60 -17.25 24.12
C SER A 119 23.74 -17.46 25.13
N SER A 120 24.06 -16.43 25.92
CA SER A 120 25.11 -16.49 26.96
C SER A 120 24.73 -17.43 28.11
N SER A 121 23.44 -17.51 28.47
CA SER A 121 22.92 -18.36 29.55
C SER A 121 22.80 -19.83 29.15
N LEU A 122 22.52 -20.12 27.87
CA LEU A 122 22.42 -21.48 27.34
C LEU A 122 23.79 -22.18 27.24
N LEU A 123 24.86 -21.42 26.98
CA LEU A 123 26.22 -21.97 26.92
C LEU A 123 26.80 -22.31 28.30
N GLN A 124 26.34 -21.68 29.39
CA GLN A 124 26.81 -22.01 30.73
C GLN A 124 26.17 -23.29 31.30
N HIS A 125 24.93 -23.62 30.92
CA HIS A 125 24.26 -24.82 31.43
C HIS A 125 24.71 -26.13 30.77
N ASN A 126 25.28 -26.07 29.56
CA ASN A 126 25.76 -27.27 28.85
C ASN A 126 27.19 -27.69 29.21
N VAL A 127 27.92 -26.91 30.02
CA VAL A 127 29.29 -27.26 30.43
C VAL A 127 29.34 -28.02 31.77
N ILE A 128 28.24 -28.08 32.53
CA ILE A 128 28.25 -28.64 33.90
C ILE A 128 27.64 -30.05 33.99
N ASN A 129 26.84 -30.51 33.03
CA ASN A 129 26.18 -31.82 33.12
C ASN A 129 26.57 -32.78 31.99
N ASP A 130 27.84 -33.19 31.98
CA ASP A 130 28.29 -34.40 31.28
C ASP A 130 28.23 -35.64 32.20
N VAL A 131 27.11 -35.78 32.92
CA VAL A 131 26.80 -37.00 33.68
C VAL A 131 25.36 -37.39 33.44
N ARG A 132 25.20 -38.29 32.45
CA ARG A 132 24.11 -39.29 32.31
C ARG A 132 22.75 -38.87 32.89
N SER A 133 21.88 -38.32 32.07
CA SER A 133 20.44 -38.45 32.26
C SER A 133 19.72 -38.31 30.92
N ASN A 134 19.18 -39.43 30.42
CA ASN A 134 18.22 -39.49 29.31
C ASN A 134 16.87 -38.92 29.78
N THR A 135 16.79 -37.61 29.95
CA THR A 135 15.51 -36.91 30.09
C THR A 135 15.26 -36.13 28.83
N ASN A 136 14.10 -36.36 28.22
CA ASN A 136 13.57 -35.57 27.11
C ASN A 136 13.41 -34.12 27.58
N ILE A 137 14.47 -33.33 27.47
CA ILE A 137 14.43 -31.89 27.70
C ILE A 137 13.71 -31.32 26.49
N SER A 138 12.41 -31.09 26.63
CA SER A 138 11.67 -30.15 25.82
C SER A 138 12.30 -28.77 26.04
N SER A 139 13.30 -28.46 25.22
CA SER A 139 14.04 -27.20 25.23
C SER A 139 13.15 -26.06 24.74
N SER A 140 12.16 -25.68 25.55
CA SER A 140 11.49 -24.40 25.43
C SER A 140 12.44 -23.34 25.97
N SER A 141 13.44 -22.97 25.17
CA SER A 141 14.34 -21.86 25.45
C SER A 141 13.57 -20.55 25.31
N THR A 142 12.78 -20.20 26.31
CA THR A 142 12.12 -18.90 26.38
C THR A 142 13.18 -17.86 26.71
N CYS A 143 13.47 -17.01 25.73
CA CYS A 143 14.39 -15.92 25.92
C CYS A 143 13.77 -14.85 26.82
N THR A 144 14.41 -14.53 27.96
CA THR A 144 13.93 -13.51 28.91
C THR A 144 14.16 -12.08 28.44
N CYS A 145 14.89 -11.89 27.34
CA CYS A 145 15.19 -10.58 26.75
C CYS A 145 14.00 -10.00 25.95
N HIS A 146 12.95 -10.80 25.72
CA HIS A 146 11.74 -10.44 24.98
C HIS A 146 10.48 -10.88 25.74
N GLU A 147 9.37 -10.20 25.47
CA GLU A 147 8.06 -10.64 25.94
C GLU A 147 7.74 -12.05 25.43
N ALA A 148 6.96 -12.80 26.21
CA ALA A 148 6.51 -14.12 25.80
C ALA A 148 5.79 -14.02 24.45
N ASN A 149 5.99 -15.02 23.58
CA ASN A 149 5.29 -15.09 22.31
C ASN A 149 3.76 -15.04 22.58
N PRO A 150 3.04 -14.00 22.11
CA PRO A 150 1.62 -13.84 22.40
C PRO A 150 0.74 -14.81 21.58
N TYR A 151 1.30 -15.49 20.58
CA TYR A 151 0.59 -16.42 19.71
C TYR A 151 0.82 -17.88 20.11
N ARG A 152 -0.21 -18.71 19.94
CA ARG A 152 -0.08 -20.17 20.09
C ARG A 152 0.66 -20.77 18.89
N SER A 153 1.21 -21.97 19.09
CA SER A 153 1.83 -22.73 18.00
C SER A 153 0.84 -22.95 16.85
N GLY A 154 1.22 -22.52 15.64
CA GLY A 154 0.40 -22.64 14.43
C GLY A 154 -0.58 -21.49 14.18
N GLU A 155 -0.74 -20.55 15.11
CA GLU A 155 -1.53 -19.35 14.85
C GLU A 155 -0.78 -18.38 13.93
N LYS A 156 -1.52 -17.75 13.02
CA LYS A 156 -0.97 -16.77 12.07
C LYS A 156 -0.86 -15.40 12.74
N TRP A 157 0.32 -14.80 12.61
CA TRP A 157 0.56 -13.44 13.11
C TRP A 157 -0.24 -12.41 12.34
N LYS A 158 -0.96 -11.54 13.04
CA LYS A 158 -1.48 -10.30 12.47
C LYS A 158 -0.34 -9.31 12.27
N LEU A 159 -0.44 -8.48 11.23
CA LEU A 159 0.57 -7.47 10.89
C LEU A 159 0.86 -6.54 12.07
N GLN A 160 -0.20 -6.03 12.71
CA GLN A 160 -0.10 -5.14 13.86
C GLN A 160 0.69 -5.77 15.02
N ASP A 161 0.38 -7.02 15.36
CA ASP A 161 0.98 -7.67 16.52
C ASP A 161 2.45 -8.01 16.24
N ALA A 162 2.77 -8.40 15.01
CA ALA A 162 4.14 -8.59 14.57
C ALA A 162 4.94 -7.29 14.64
N LEU A 163 4.36 -6.18 14.20
CA LEU A 163 4.98 -4.85 14.26
C LEU A 163 5.23 -4.39 15.69
N ILE A 164 4.22 -4.49 16.57
CA ILE A 164 4.35 -4.12 17.98
C ILE A 164 5.46 -4.95 18.63
N TYR A 165 5.44 -6.27 18.42
CA TYR A 165 6.39 -7.18 19.05
C TYR A 165 7.85 -6.92 18.61
N THR A 166 8.06 -6.63 17.32
CA THR A 166 9.41 -6.51 16.75
C THR A 166 9.97 -5.09 16.80
N CYS A 167 9.13 -4.10 16.53
CA CYS A 167 9.52 -2.71 16.34
C CYS A 167 9.01 -1.78 17.45
N GLN A 168 8.11 -2.24 18.32
CA GLN A 168 7.40 -1.40 19.30
C GLN A 168 6.63 -0.24 18.64
N TRP A 169 6.18 -0.47 17.40
CA TRP A 169 5.42 0.48 16.60
C TRP A 169 3.96 0.08 16.52
N PHE A 170 3.09 1.06 16.36
CA PHE A 170 1.65 0.89 16.30
C PHE A 170 1.08 1.68 15.12
N ILE A 171 0.34 0.99 14.25
CA ILE A 171 -0.47 1.62 13.19
C ILE A 171 -1.85 1.91 13.74
N ASP A 172 -2.34 3.13 13.54
CA ASP A 172 -3.73 3.49 13.82
C ASP A 172 -4.68 2.84 12.81
N LYS A 173 -5.28 1.72 13.20
CA LYS A 173 -6.27 0.97 12.40
C LYS A 173 -7.70 1.53 12.48
N SER A 174 -7.90 2.74 13.01
CA SER A 174 -9.23 3.38 13.03
C SER A 174 -9.82 3.56 11.64
N MET A 175 -8.97 3.60 10.60
CA MET A 175 -9.39 3.75 9.21
C MET A 175 -9.65 2.42 8.48
N THR A 176 -9.33 1.25 9.04
CA THR A 176 -9.54 -0.05 8.38
C THR A 176 -11.02 -0.37 8.11
N SER A 177 -11.93 0.18 8.90
CA SER A 177 -13.39 0.06 8.68
C SER A 177 -13.99 1.27 7.95
N SER A 178 -13.17 2.06 7.25
CA SER A 178 -13.64 3.25 6.54
C SER A 178 -14.37 2.91 5.26
N TYR A 179 -15.06 3.91 4.72
CA TYR A 179 -15.73 3.87 3.43
C TYR A 179 -14.72 4.05 2.28
N TRP A 180 -13.84 3.08 2.07
CA TRP A 180 -12.85 3.11 0.98
C TRP A 180 -13.50 3.30 -0.39
N ALA A 181 -14.75 2.85 -0.55
CA ALA A 181 -15.52 3.09 -1.77
C ALA A 181 -15.81 4.57 -2.05
N LYS A 182 -15.80 5.44 -1.04
CA LYS A 182 -16.00 6.89 -1.22
C LYS A 182 -14.77 7.59 -1.79
N GLY A 183 -13.66 6.88 -1.90
CA GLY A 183 -12.46 7.34 -2.57
C GLY A 183 -11.62 8.40 -1.84
N LEU A 184 -10.36 8.49 -2.25
CA LEU A 184 -9.30 9.35 -1.70
C LEU A 184 -9.00 10.56 -2.59
N ASP A 185 -9.43 10.57 -3.85
CA ASP A 185 -9.34 11.75 -4.71
C ASP A 185 -10.34 12.84 -4.25
N PRO A 186 -9.89 14.08 -3.94
CA PRO A 186 -10.77 15.19 -3.58
C PRO A 186 -11.88 15.49 -4.59
N HIS A 187 -11.71 15.19 -5.88
CA HIS A 187 -12.69 15.47 -6.92
C HIS A 187 -13.83 14.47 -6.97
N HIS A 188 -13.58 13.26 -6.47
CA HIS A 188 -14.53 12.14 -6.52
C HIS A 188 -15.05 11.75 -5.12
N SER A 189 -14.43 12.28 -4.07
CA SER A 189 -14.72 11.89 -2.70
C SER A 189 -15.79 12.74 -2.02
N SER A 190 -16.72 12.06 -1.34
CA SER A 190 -17.68 12.67 -0.41
C SER A 190 -17.15 12.77 1.02
N LEU A 191 -15.90 12.37 1.26
CA LEU A 191 -15.26 12.43 2.58
C LEU A 191 -14.77 13.85 2.89
N SER A 192 -14.74 14.20 4.18
CA SER A 192 -14.05 15.41 4.62
C SER A 192 -12.54 15.31 4.39
N THR A 193 -11.88 16.44 4.13
CA THR A 193 -10.41 16.50 3.93
C THR A 193 -9.65 15.80 5.06
N THR A 194 -10.03 16.04 6.31
CA THR A 194 -9.40 15.40 7.48
C THR A 194 -9.54 13.88 7.48
N THR A 195 -10.70 13.35 7.10
CA THR A 195 -10.92 11.89 7.03
C THR A 195 -10.05 11.30 5.93
N ARG A 196 -10.04 11.94 4.77
CA ARG A 196 -9.25 11.53 3.61
C ARG A 196 -7.76 11.50 3.91
N GLU A 197 -7.24 12.53 4.59
CA GLU A 197 -5.84 12.56 5.04
C GLU A 197 -5.50 11.43 6.03
N LYS A 198 -6.42 11.08 6.95
CA LYS A 198 -6.23 9.96 7.86
C LYS A 198 -6.20 8.63 7.11
N MET A 199 -7.14 8.41 6.20
CA MET A 199 -7.17 7.23 5.35
C MET A 199 -5.91 7.12 4.48
N LEU A 200 -5.45 8.23 3.89
CA LEU A 200 -4.23 8.28 3.10
C LEU A 200 -3.00 7.88 3.93
N ARG A 201 -2.84 8.46 5.13
CA ARG A 201 -1.73 8.12 6.04
C ARG A 201 -1.77 6.66 6.45
N TYR A 202 -2.95 6.15 6.80
CA TYR A 202 -3.12 4.74 7.14
C TYR A 202 -2.71 3.82 5.97
N ALA A 203 -3.23 4.05 4.76
CA ALA A 203 -2.93 3.22 3.58
C ALA A 203 -1.43 3.20 3.26
N ILE A 204 -0.76 4.34 3.42
CA ILE A 204 0.69 4.45 3.27
C ILE A 204 1.39 3.61 4.35
N TYR A 205 1.07 3.81 5.63
CA TYR A 205 1.76 3.14 6.73
C TYR A 205 1.53 1.63 6.80
N ASP A 206 0.34 1.13 6.44
CA ASP A 206 0.07 -0.31 6.42
C ASP A 206 0.95 -1.01 5.37
N CYS A 207 1.14 -0.38 4.21
CA CYS A 207 2.05 -0.86 3.17
C CYS A 207 3.53 -0.81 3.64
N PHE A 208 3.97 0.31 4.22
CA PHE A 208 5.33 0.44 4.76
C PHE A 208 5.65 -0.60 5.83
N THR A 209 4.69 -0.92 6.68
CA THR A 209 4.87 -1.89 7.76
C THR A 209 5.30 -3.25 7.25
N THR A 210 4.66 -3.71 6.17
CA THR A 210 5.04 -4.98 5.53
C THR A 210 6.49 -4.92 5.03
N THR A 211 6.92 -3.79 4.46
CA THR A 211 8.33 -3.60 4.04
C THR A 211 9.30 -3.62 5.24
N TYR A 212 8.94 -2.95 6.34
CA TYR A 212 9.73 -2.93 7.56
C TYR A 212 9.93 -4.34 8.15
N LEU A 213 8.93 -5.21 8.04
CA LEU A 213 9.00 -6.61 8.50
C LEU A 213 9.63 -7.55 7.46
N ALA A 214 9.49 -7.28 6.17
CA ALA A 214 10.10 -8.10 5.12
C ALA A 214 11.63 -8.07 5.20
N ARG A 215 12.23 -6.90 5.44
CA ARG A 215 13.69 -6.75 5.56
C ARG A 215 14.34 -7.67 6.60
N PRO A 216 13.92 -7.66 7.87
CA PRO A 216 14.53 -8.53 8.88
C PRO A 216 14.27 -10.01 8.61
N VAL A 217 13.07 -10.36 8.11
CA VAL A 217 12.71 -11.74 7.76
C VAL A 217 13.63 -12.28 6.66
N LEU A 218 13.72 -11.57 5.54
CA LEU A 218 14.45 -12.02 4.34
C LEU A 218 15.98 -11.95 4.49
N ARG A 219 16.47 -11.03 5.34
CA ARG A 219 17.92 -10.85 5.56
C ARG A 219 18.40 -11.44 6.88
N SER A 220 17.54 -12.18 7.58
CA SER A 220 17.83 -12.79 8.89
C SER A 220 18.45 -11.78 9.86
N TRP A 221 17.78 -10.64 10.08
CA TRP A 221 18.26 -9.67 11.05
C TRP A 221 17.91 -10.12 12.47
N THR A 222 18.88 -10.03 13.37
CA THR A 222 18.65 -10.15 14.81
C THR A 222 17.84 -8.97 15.34
N PHE A 223 17.17 -9.11 16.48
CA PHE A 223 16.47 -8.00 17.15
C PHE A 223 17.35 -6.78 17.41
N GLN A 224 18.63 -6.94 17.73
CA GLN A 224 19.53 -5.79 17.92
C GLN A 224 19.70 -4.98 16.62
N LYS A 225 19.78 -5.67 15.48
CA LYS A 225 19.91 -5.03 14.17
C LYS A 225 18.62 -4.33 13.74
N VAL A 226 17.46 -4.90 14.07
CA VAL A 226 16.15 -4.25 13.89
C VAL A 226 16.06 -2.97 14.71
N LYS A 227 16.39 -3.03 16.00
CA LYS A 227 16.38 -1.86 16.89
C LYS A 227 17.33 -0.77 16.41
N LYS A 228 18.54 -1.14 15.98
CA LYS A 228 19.51 -0.18 15.44
C LYS A 228 19.00 0.50 14.16
N PHE A 229 18.42 -0.29 13.25
CA PHE A 229 17.84 0.26 12.03
C PHE A 229 16.70 1.24 12.34
N ILE A 230 15.81 0.91 13.28
CA ILE A 230 14.72 1.79 13.72
C ILE A 230 15.25 3.07 14.40
N SER A 231 16.30 2.98 15.22
CA SER A 231 16.86 4.17 15.87
C SER A 231 17.55 5.11 14.87
N GLU A 232 18.22 4.56 13.86
CA GLU A 232 18.85 5.34 12.79
C GLU A 232 17.81 6.02 11.90
N ASP A 233 16.65 5.37 11.67
CA ASP A 233 15.51 5.93 10.91
C ASP A 233 14.75 7.02 11.69
N ASN A 234 14.92 7.11 13.01
CA ASN A 234 14.24 8.10 13.88
C ASN A 234 15.08 9.37 14.14
N ASP A 235 16.39 9.36 13.87
CA ASP A 235 17.24 10.56 14.02
C ASP A 235 16.97 11.57 12.87
N ASP A 236 16.48 11.08 11.74
CA ASP A 236 15.86 11.89 10.70
C ASP A 236 14.38 12.02 11.07
N ASP A 237 14.05 13.04 11.86
CA ASP A 237 12.68 13.40 12.22
C ASP A 237 11.84 13.46 10.94
N VAL A 238 11.09 12.39 10.64
CA VAL A 238 10.04 12.39 9.62
C VAL A 238 8.89 13.23 10.19
N THR A 239 9.15 14.52 10.40
CA THR A 239 8.15 15.53 10.62
C THR A 239 7.38 15.63 9.32
N ILE A 240 6.21 14.97 9.27
CA ILE A 240 5.22 15.17 8.22
C ILE A 240 4.71 16.61 8.33
N THR A 241 5.46 17.53 7.74
CA THR A 241 5.09 18.93 7.64
C THR A 241 3.92 19.02 6.67
N GLN A 242 2.84 19.67 7.10
CA GLN A 242 1.59 19.87 6.36
C GLN A 242 1.82 20.14 4.86
N CYS A 243 1.46 19.19 4.00
CA CYS A 243 1.42 19.43 2.56
C CYS A 243 0.14 20.18 2.19
N ARG A 244 0.29 21.38 1.62
CA ARG A 244 -0.80 22.14 1.00
C ARG A 244 -1.32 21.38 -0.22
N THR A 245 -2.62 21.11 -0.23
CA THR A 245 -3.33 20.53 -1.36
C THR A 245 -3.52 21.55 -2.48
N ILE A 246 -3.06 21.25 -3.69
CA ILE A 246 -3.50 21.88 -4.94
C ILE A 246 -4.26 20.80 -5.74
N PRO A 247 -5.43 21.08 -6.33
CA PRO A 247 -6.26 20.05 -6.94
C PRO A 247 -5.74 19.65 -8.33
N VAL A 248 -5.90 18.35 -8.69
CA VAL A 248 -6.28 17.73 -10.00
C VAL A 248 -5.75 16.28 -10.09
N THR A 249 -6.40 15.45 -10.91
CA THR A 249 -6.83 14.04 -10.76
C THR A 249 -5.82 12.89 -10.92
N ASN A 250 -6.18 11.79 -10.23
CA ASN A 250 -5.99 10.35 -10.53
C ASN A 250 -4.68 9.59 -10.27
N VAL A 251 -3.59 10.21 -9.80
CA VAL A 251 -2.48 9.46 -9.17
C VAL A 251 -1.84 10.32 -8.08
N LEU A 252 -2.10 9.98 -6.82
CA LEU A 252 -1.37 10.54 -5.69
C LEU A 252 -0.08 9.73 -5.50
N TYR A 253 1.09 10.37 -5.56
CA TYR A 253 2.32 9.79 -5.03
C TYR A 253 2.83 10.61 -3.86
N ALA A 254 3.28 9.91 -2.83
CA ALA A 254 4.12 10.48 -1.78
C ALA A 254 5.58 10.21 -2.15
N GLN A 255 6.38 11.26 -2.29
CA GLN A 255 7.83 11.17 -2.41
C GLN A 255 8.45 11.34 -1.02
N ILE A 256 9.26 10.39 -0.59
CA ILE A 256 10.09 10.51 0.62
C ILE A 256 11.53 10.82 0.15
N SER A 257 12.05 11.96 0.59
CA SER A 257 13.44 12.38 0.41
C SER A 257 13.95 12.84 1.77
N ASP A 258 15.06 12.28 2.23
CA ASP A 258 15.86 12.60 3.43
C ASP A 258 15.33 13.85 4.19
N ASP A 259 14.36 13.67 5.09
CA ASP A 259 13.70 14.67 5.97
C ASP A 259 12.34 15.28 5.55
N LYS A 260 11.79 15.03 4.35
CA LYS A 260 10.48 15.57 3.94
C LYS A 260 9.65 14.60 3.08
N ILE A 261 8.37 14.44 3.45
CA ILE A 261 7.35 13.85 2.56
C ILE A 261 6.78 14.97 1.70
N CYS A 262 7.13 14.99 0.42
CA CYS A 262 6.48 15.85 -0.56
C CYS A 262 5.47 15.02 -1.37
N ILE A 263 4.19 15.37 -1.24
CA ILE A 263 3.17 14.90 -2.17
C ILE A 263 3.26 15.83 -3.39
N SER A 264 3.56 15.28 -4.55
CA SER A 264 3.71 16.06 -5.79
C SER A 264 3.02 15.35 -6.94
N GLN A 265 2.76 16.08 -8.03
CA GLN A 265 2.13 15.57 -9.24
C GLN A 265 3.22 15.24 -10.28
N MET A 266 2.99 14.25 -11.14
CA MET A 266 3.86 14.00 -12.30
C MET A 266 3.05 14.25 -13.56
N PHE A 267 3.39 15.33 -14.27
CA PHE A 267 3.42 15.30 -15.72
C PHE A 267 4.77 15.87 -16.16
N SER A 268 5.44 15.14 -17.05
CA SER A 268 6.47 15.71 -17.88
C SER A 268 5.78 16.72 -18.82
N PRO A 269 6.24 17.98 -18.92
CA PRO A 269 5.73 18.84 -19.97
C PRO A 269 6.10 18.16 -21.29
N VAL A 270 5.09 17.67 -22.03
CA VAL A 270 5.24 17.53 -23.47
C VAL A 270 5.52 18.94 -23.95
N THR A 271 6.79 19.21 -24.21
CA THR A 271 7.24 20.42 -24.90
C THR A 271 6.44 20.47 -26.18
N LYS A 272 5.52 21.44 -26.26
CA LYS A 272 4.94 21.86 -27.52
C LYS A 272 6.11 22.31 -28.39
N THR A 273 6.51 21.47 -29.33
CA THR A 273 7.18 21.94 -30.54
C THR A 273 6.26 22.98 -31.20
N GLN A 274 6.89 24.04 -31.71
CA GLN A 274 6.30 25.26 -32.24
C GLN A 274 5.17 25.05 -33.26
N PRO A 275 4.32 26.07 -33.47
CA PRO A 275 3.33 26.08 -34.53
C PRO A 275 4.03 26.20 -35.89
N GLU A 276 3.84 25.23 -36.76
CA GLU A 276 3.95 25.46 -38.20
C GLU A 276 2.72 26.28 -38.62
N LEU A 277 3.02 27.46 -39.18
CA LEU A 277 2.12 28.23 -40.03
C LEU A 277 1.69 27.35 -41.19
N GLU A 278 0.39 27.22 -41.42
CA GLU A 278 -0.14 27.06 -42.78
C GLU A 278 -1.63 27.42 -42.84
N ASP A 279 -1.87 28.51 -43.56
CA ASP A 279 -3.00 28.92 -44.38
C ASP A 279 -4.46 28.77 -43.92
N VAL A 280 -5.03 29.96 -43.76
CA VAL A 280 -6.44 30.31 -43.85
C VAL A 280 -6.97 29.92 -45.25
N SER A 281 -8.00 29.06 -45.30
CA SER A 281 -8.92 29.03 -46.44
C SER A 281 -10.29 29.50 -45.99
N ASP A 282 -10.76 30.56 -46.64
CA ASP A 282 -12.12 31.07 -46.60
C ASP A 282 -13.12 29.98 -46.97
N ASP A 283 -13.95 29.56 -46.01
CA ASP A 283 -15.31 29.01 -46.21
C ASP A 283 -15.85 28.55 -44.86
N GLU A 284 -16.64 29.40 -44.18
CA GLU A 284 -17.73 29.04 -43.23
C GLU A 284 -18.27 30.25 -42.43
N GLN A 285 -18.26 31.45 -43.01
CA GLN A 285 -19.17 32.52 -42.59
C GLN A 285 -20.51 32.39 -43.31
N GLN A 286 -21.33 31.38 -42.98
CA GLN A 286 -22.76 31.36 -43.33
C GLN A 286 -23.52 30.18 -42.68
N GLN A 287 -23.99 30.37 -41.44
CA GLN A 287 -25.28 29.86 -40.95
C GLN A 287 -25.56 30.45 -39.56
N GLN A 288 -26.28 31.58 -39.52
CA GLN A 288 -27.66 31.63 -38.97
C GLN A 288 -27.71 31.22 -37.49
N HIS A 289 -27.78 32.11 -36.49
CA HIS A 289 -28.66 33.27 -36.36
C HIS A 289 -30.08 33.00 -36.85
N GLN A 290 -30.82 32.18 -36.10
CA GLN A 290 -32.27 32.26 -35.97
C GLN A 290 -32.75 31.44 -34.76
N LEU A 291 -33.79 31.98 -34.10
CA LEU A 291 -34.59 31.40 -33.01
C LEU A 291 -34.11 31.62 -31.57
N SER A 292 -34.20 32.89 -31.16
CA SER A 292 -34.80 33.24 -29.88
C SER A 292 -36.25 33.71 -30.11
N VAL A 293 -37.10 33.49 -29.11
CA VAL A 293 -38.39 34.17 -28.77
C VAL A 293 -39.60 33.24 -28.62
N ALA A 294 -40.21 33.41 -27.44
CA ALA A 294 -41.59 33.14 -27.00
C ALA A 294 -41.95 31.71 -26.57
N GLN A 295 -42.68 31.46 -25.48
CA GLN A 295 -43.17 32.23 -24.32
C GLN A 295 -43.93 31.22 -23.40
N HIS A 296 -44.15 31.62 -22.14
CA HIS A 296 -45.13 31.19 -21.10
C HIS A 296 -46.25 30.18 -21.49
N SER A 297 -46.80 29.29 -20.63
CA SER A 297 -47.18 29.40 -19.21
C SER A 297 -47.79 28.05 -18.73
N PRO A 298 -48.14 27.86 -17.43
CA PRO A 298 -48.33 26.57 -16.77
C PRO A 298 -49.80 26.10 -16.71
N HIS A 299 -50.02 24.82 -16.43
CA HIS A 299 -51.28 24.38 -15.79
C HIS A 299 -51.11 23.13 -14.91
N ALA A 300 -51.60 23.27 -13.69
CA ALA A 300 -51.78 22.25 -12.67
C ALA A 300 -52.98 21.32 -12.96
N ARG A 301 -52.92 20.09 -12.43
CA ARG A 301 -54.00 19.30 -11.77
C ARG A 301 -53.38 17.95 -11.33
N ARG A 302 -53.17 17.68 -10.04
CA ARG A 302 -54.10 17.19 -8.99
C ARG A 302 -54.68 15.78 -9.21
N LEU A 303 -54.42 14.97 -8.18
CA LEU A 303 -55.25 13.98 -7.47
C LEU A 303 -55.22 12.50 -7.89
N ASP A 304 -54.81 11.71 -6.88
CA ASP A 304 -55.41 10.47 -6.35
C ASP A 304 -55.89 9.39 -7.31
N GLU A 305 -55.44 8.14 -7.10
CA GLU A 305 -56.25 7.19 -6.32
C GLU A 305 -55.52 5.87 -6.01
N ARG A 306 -55.87 5.35 -4.84
CA ARG A 306 -55.53 4.04 -4.27
C ARG A 306 -56.17 2.90 -5.08
N ARG A 307 -55.55 1.72 -4.97
CA ARG A 307 -56.10 0.33 -4.92
C ARG A 307 -55.47 -0.60 -5.98
N ARG A 308 -54.48 -1.39 -5.57
CA ARG A 308 -54.58 -2.83 -5.27
C ARG A 308 -53.25 -3.34 -4.78
#